data_AF-A0A9N9Q4Q8-F1
#
_entry.id   AF-A0A9N9Q4Q8-F1
#
_cell.length_a   1.000
_cell.length_b   1.000
_cell.length_c   1.000
_cell.angle_alpha   90.00
_cell.angle_beta   90.00
_cell.angle_gamma   90.00
#
_symmetry.space_group_name_H-M   'P 1'
#
loop_
_entity.id
_entity.type
_entity.pdbx_description
1 polymer ?
#
loop_
_entity_poly.entity_id
_entity_poly.type
_entity_poly.pdbx_seq_one_letter_code
_entity_poly.pdbx_strand_id
1 'polypeptide(L)'
;MRQSSASGSKGGIIPTQSTIQPEAESADDRPWKYIGYRLFSRWVGSDKAFFAFRKFSTLHARVILGLQDDISLLEEQLDLLENFYSRPGPKDFENGSFRRDTSTERKTLLEKIRVALERYALSLTLV
;
A
#
# COMPACT_ATOMS: atom_id res chain seq x y z
N MET A 1 34.61 -66.39 50.10
CA MET A 1 33.68 -66.39 48.95
C MET A 1 33.22 -64.95 48.70
N ARG A 2 33.50 -64.41 47.50
CA ARG A 2 32.97 -63.16 46.86
C ARG A 2 33.37 -61.81 47.53
N GLN A 3 34.31 -61.03 46.95
CA GLN A 3 34.20 -60.05 45.82
C GLN A 3 33.38 -58.81 46.20
N SER A 4 33.65 -57.54 45.84
CA SER A 4 34.63 -56.84 44.97
C SER A 4 34.41 -55.32 45.16
N SER A 5 35.40 -54.48 44.90
CA SER A 5 35.36 -53.36 43.92
C SER A 5 36.31 -52.20 44.27
N ALA A 6 37.24 -51.97 43.33
CA ALA A 6 38.21 -50.90 43.31
C ALA A 6 37.63 -49.65 42.62
N SER A 7 37.93 -48.47 43.17
CA SER A 7 37.63 -47.17 42.57
C SER A 7 38.74 -46.79 41.59
N GLY A 8 38.39 -46.68 40.31
CA GLY A 8 39.28 -46.20 39.24
C GLY A 8 38.55 -45.13 38.43
N SER A 9 38.80 -43.86 38.75
CA SER A 9 38.27 -42.71 38.00
C SER A 9 39.05 -42.54 36.71
N LYS A 10 38.44 -42.94 35.58
CA LYS A 10 38.97 -42.70 34.24
C LYS A 10 38.79 -41.24 33.84
N GLY A 11 39.86 -40.66 33.30
CA GLY A 11 39.84 -39.35 32.66
C GLY A 11 38.87 -39.32 31.48
N GLY A 12 37.96 -38.35 31.52
CA GLY A 12 37.15 -37.94 30.39
C GLY A 12 37.80 -36.71 29.75
N ILE A 13 38.25 -36.87 28.51
CA ILE A 13 38.63 -35.76 27.63
C ILE A 13 37.35 -34.98 27.35
N ILE A 14 37.20 -33.79 27.94
CA ILE A 14 36.15 -32.85 27.52
C ILE A 14 36.63 -32.28 26.19
N PRO A 15 35.91 -32.46 25.07
CA PRO A 15 36.24 -31.74 23.85
C PRO A 15 35.92 -30.28 24.14
N THR A 16 36.96 -29.44 24.12
CA THR A 16 36.82 -27.98 24.07
C THR A 16 35.93 -27.67 22.89
N GLN A 17 34.63 -27.48 23.14
CA GLN A 17 33.76 -26.80 22.20
C GLN A 17 34.39 -25.43 22.04
N SER A 18 35.02 -25.19 20.88
CA SER A 18 35.30 -23.84 20.44
C SER A 18 33.96 -23.14 20.46
N THR A 19 33.75 -22.32 21.48
CA THR A 19 32.70 -21.31 21.46
C THR A 19 33.06 -20.43 20.26
N ILE A 20 32.54 -20.80 19.09
CA ILE A 20 32.41 -19.89 17.96
C ILE A 20 31.39 -18.88 18.45
N GLN A 21 31.88 -17.89 19.22
CA GLN A 21 31.19 -16.63 19.30
C GLN A 21 31.15 -16.18 17.84
N PRO A 22 29.96 -16.00 17.23
CA PRO A 22 29.92 -15.48 15.89
C PRO A 22 30.67 -14.16 15.96
N GLU A 23 31.83 -14.11 15.31
CA GLU A 23 32.64 -12.92 15.20
C GLU A 23 31.67 -11.83 14.79
N ALA A 24 31.47 -10.85 15.68
CA ALA A 24 30.31 -9.99 15.63
C ALA A 24 30.36 -9.25 14.29
N GLU A 25 29.57 -9.74 13.32
CA GLU A 25 29.61 -9.22 11.95
C GLU A 25 29.43 -7.72 12.04
N SER A 26 30.49 -6.99 11.66
CA SER A 26 30.54 -5.58 11.94
C SER A 26 29.60 -4.85 10.98
N ALA A 27 29.11 -3.69 11.39
CA ALA A 27 28.30 -2.86 10.52
C ALA A 27 29.08 -2.44 9.24
N ASP A 28 30.41 -2.47 9.31
CA ASP A 28 31.32 -2.19 8.19
C ASP A 28 31.39 -3.33 7.18
N ASP A 29 31.24 -4.59 7.61
CA ASP A 29 31.30 -5.74 6.71
C ASP A 29 30.08 -5.79 5.79
N ARG A 30 28.91 -5.33 6.27
CA ARG A 30 27.65 -5.34 5.51
C ARG A 30 26.78 -4.12 5.82
N PRO A 31 27.16 -2.93 5.35
CA PRO A 31 26.46 -1.68 5.66
C PRO A 31 25.00 -1.66 5.19
N TRP A 32 24.66 -2.36 4.09
CA TRP A 32 23.27 -2.48 3.64
C TRP A 32 22.37 -3.24 4.63
N LYS A 33 22.94 -4.12 5.47
CA LYS A 33 22.21 -4.88 6.49
C LYS A 33 21.99 -4.07 7.77
N TYR A 34 22.92 -3.17 8.13
CA TYR A 34 22.92 -2.52 9.46
C TYR A 34 22.79 -0.99 9.44
N ILE A 35 23.24 -0.29 8.38
CA ILE A 35 23.37 1.17 8.34
C ILE A 35 22.32 1.84 7.43
N GLY A 36 21.65 1.09 6.54
CA GLY A 36 20.73 1.62 5.52
C GLY A 36 19.46 2.34 6.04
N TYR A 37 18.29 2.05 5.44
CA TYR A 37 17.05 2.80 5.73
C TYR A 37 16.68 2.85 7.23
N ARG A 38 17.01 1.80 7.99
CA ARG A 38 16.79 1.72 9.44
C ARG A 38 17.53 2.81 10.22
N LEU A 39 18.81 3.06 9.93
CA LEU A 39 19.58 4.04 10.68
C LEU A 39 19.22 5.46 10.23
N PHE A 40 19.03 5.65 8.93
CA PHE A 40 18.59 6.92 8.36
C PHE A 40 17.23 7.36 8.91
N SER A 41 16.22 6.48 8.94
CA SER A 41 14.90 6.81 9.50
C SER A 41 14.96 7.14 11.00
N ARG A 42 15.78 6.41 11.78
CA ARG A 42 16.01 6.71 13.19
C ARG A 42 16.69 8.08 13.39
N TRP A 43 17.62 8.44 12.51
CA TRP A 43 18.30 9.72 12.54
C TRP A 43 17.36 10.87 12.17
N VAL A 44 16.65 10.77 11.03
CA VAL A 44 15.65 11.77 10.59
C VAL A 44 14.55 11.96 11.65
N GLY A 45 14.12 10.88 12.30
CA GLY A 45 13.11 10.91 13.36
C GLY A 45 13.62 11.29 14.76
N SER A 46 14.92 11.51 14.93
CA SER A 46 15.51 11.82 16.25
C SER A 46 15.21 13.24 16.73
N ASP A 47 14.93 14.15 15.80
CA ASP A 47 14.56 15.54 16.10
C ASP A 47 13.57 16.07 15.04
N LYS A 48 12.66 16.95 15.45
CA LYS A 48 11.73 17.63 14.55
C LYS A 48 12.43 18.48 13.49
N ALA A 49 13.61 19.03 13.80
CA ALA A 49 14.41 19.82 12.87
C ALA A 49 14.94 18.98 11.70
N PHE A 50 15.19 17.68 11.91
CA PHE A 50 15.62 16.75 10.87
C PHE A 50 14.43 16.08 10.16
N PHE A 51 13.26 16.09 10.77
CA PHE A 51 12.02 15.52 10.24
C PHE A 51 11.35 16.44 9.20
N ALA A 52 12.08 16.79 8.15
CA ALA A 52 11.60 17.62 7.04
C ALA A 52 11.48 16.78 5.76
N PHE A 53 10.26 16.58 5.29
CA PHE A 53 9.98 15.94 4.00
C PHE A 53 9.45 16.96 3.00
N ARG A 54 9.77 16.75 1.72
CA ARG A 54 9.21 17.55 0.63
C ARG A 54 7.69 17.36 0.59
N LYS A 55 6.92 18.42 0.86
CA LYS A 55 5.48 18.44 0.58
C LYS A 55 5.27 18.57 -0.93
N PHE A 56 4.49 17.67 -1.51
CA PHE A 56 4.17 17.68 -2.93
C PHE A 56 2.90 18.49 -3.24
N SER A 57 2.66 19.60 -2.55
CA SER A 57 1.39 20.35 -2.63
C SER A 57 1.01 20.74 -4.06
N THR A 58 1.95 21.29 -4.84
CA THR A 58 1.69 21.66 -6.24
C THR A 58 1.41 20.45 -7.12
N LEU A 59 2.14 19.35 -6.92
CA LEU A 59 1.92 18.13 -7.69
C LEU A 59 0.56 17.50 -7.33
N HIS A 60 0.23 17.47 -6.04
CA HIS A 60 -1.04 16.99 -5.53
C HIS A 60 -2.21 17.79 -6.07
N ALA A 61 -2.10 19.13 -6.08
CA ALA A 61 -3.11 19.99 -6.69
C ALA A 61 -3.31 19.69 -8.18
N ARG A 62 -2.23 19.45 -8.94
CA ARG A 62 -2.33 19.04 -10.36
C ARG A 62 -3.05 17.70 -10.53
N VAL A 63 -2.80 16.73 -9.65
CA VAL A 63 -3.50 15.43 -9.67
C VAL A 63 -4.99 15.62 -9.38
N ILE A 64 -5.35 16.41 -8.36
CA ILE A 64 -6.74 16.72 -8.03
C ILE A 64 -7.44 17.39 -9.21
N LEU A 65 -6.82 18.41 -9.82
CA LEU A 65 -7.37 19.10 -10.99
C LEU A 65 -7.59 18.15 -12.18
N GLY A 66 -6.66 17.23 -12.43
CA GLY A 66 -6.84 16.21 -13.47
C GLY A 66 -8.01 15.26 -13.19
N LEU A 67 -8.20 14.85 -11.93
CA LEU A 67 -9.35 14.02 -11.54
C LEU A 67 -10.68 14.78 -11.69
N GLN A 68 -10.71 16.09 -11.46
CA GLN A 68 -11.89 16.92 -11.70
C GLN A 68 -12.25 17.01 -13.19
N ASP A 69 -11.25 17.15 -14.05
CA ASP A 69 -11.43 17.14 -15.51
C ASP A 69 -12.00 15.79 -15.99
N ASP A 70 -11.40 14.68 -15.53
CA ASP A 70 -11.89 13.33 -15.83
C ASP A 70 -13.36 13.14 -15.42
N ILE A 71 -13.74 13.60 -14.22
CA ILE A 71 -15.14 13.53 -13.75
C ILE A 71 -16.06 14.39 -14.61
N SER A 72 -15.63 15.60 -14.98
CA SER A 72 -16.42 16.53 -15.81
C SER A 72 -16.72 15.93 -17.19
N LEU A 73 -15.75 15.26 -17.80
CA LEU A 73 -15.94 14.55 -19.07
C LEU A 73 -16.92 13.37 -18.96
N LEU A 74 -16.87 12.63 -17.84
CA LEU A 74 -17.80 11.53 -17.60
C LEU A 74 -19.22 12.04 -17.31
N GLU A 75 -19.35 13.17 -16.63
CA GLU A 75 -20.62 13.86 -16.41
C GLU A 75 -21.25 14.32 -17.73
N GLU A 76 -20.47 14.98 -18.60
CA GLU A 76 -20.94 15.38 -19.93
C GLU A 76 -21.42 14.17 -20.76
N GLN A 77 -20.68 13.06 -20.72
CA GLN A 77 -21.11 11.81 -21.38
C GLN A 77 -22.42 11.27 -20.81
N LEU A 78 -22.63 11.38 -19.48
CA LEU A 78 -23.85 10.92 -18.84
C LEU A 78 -25.03 11.80 -19.25
N ASP A 79 -24.85 13.11 -19.26
CA ASP A 79 -25.87 14.06 -19.70
C ASP A 79 -26.28 13.82 -21.15
N LEU A 80 -25.32 13.58 -22.05
CA LEU A 80 -25.62 13.24 -23.45
C LEU A 80 -26.43 11.95 -23.55
N LEU A 81 -26.08 10.95 -22.74
CA LEU A 81 -26.75 9.65 -22.72
C LEU A 81 -28.18 9.76 -22.15
N GLU A 82 -28.37 10.52 -21.08
CA GLU A 82 -29.69 10.78 -20.50
C GLU A 82 -30.58 11.58 -21.45
N ASN A 83 -30.02 12.58 -22.11
CA ASN A 83 -30.71 13.33 -23.15
C ASN A 83 -31.10 12.44 -24.33
N PHE A 84 -30.27 11.46 -24.70
CA PHE A 84 -30.61 10.50 -25.75
C PHE A 84 -31.76 9.58 -25.32
N TYR A 85 -31.70 8.99 -24.11
CA TYR A 85 -32.73 8.09 -23.60
C TYR A 85 -34.06 8.78 -23.23
N SER A 86 -34.07 10.10 -23.14
CA SER A 86 -35.28 10.89 -22.91
C SER A 86 -36.03 11.24 -24.21
N ARG A 87 -35.44 10.96 -25.39
CA ARG A 87 -36.08 11.27 -26.67
C ARG A 87 -37.18 10.25 -27.01
N PRO A 88 -38.27 10.69 -27.66
CA PRO A 88 -39.27 9.77 -28.19
C PRO A 88 -38.63 8.82 -29.22
N GLY A 89 -38.86 7.52 -29.07
CA GLY A 89 -38.26 6.51 -29.95
C GLY A 89 -38.96 5.16 -29.85
N PRO A 90 -38.60 4.21 -30.73
CA PRO A 90 -39.21 2.88 -30.77
C PRO A 90 -38.86 2.01 -29.56
N LYS A 91 -37.84 2.39 -28.79
CA LYS A 91 -37.38 1.68 -27.60
C LYS A 91 -37.59 2.58 -26.39
N ASP A 92 -38.52 2.17 -25.53
CA ASP A 92 -38.88 2.90 -24.32
C ASP A 92 -37.97 2.44 -23.18
N PHE A 93 -37.11 3.34 -22.70
CA PHE A 93 -36.18 3.06 -21.60
C PHE A 93 -36.80 3.55 -20.28
N GLU A 94 -36.84 2.68 -19.26
CA GLU A 94 -37.35 3.08 -17.95
C GLU A 94 -36.31 3.90 -17.18
N ASN A 95 -36.36 5.22 -17.37
CA ASN A 95 -35.41 6.18 -16.79
C ASN A 95 -35.69 6.52 -15.31
N GLY A 96 -36.83 6.07 -14.76
CA GLY A 96 -37.26 6.39 -13.39
C GLY A 96 -36.86 5.38 -12.31
N SER A 97 -36.25 4.25 -12.67
CA SER A 97 -35.92 3.19 -11.72
C SER A 97 -34.65 2.45 -12.08
N PHE A 98 -33.62 2.54 -11.23
CA PHE A 98 -32.38 1.77 -11.37
C PHE A 98 -32.59 0.25 -11.47
N ARG A 99 -33.67 -0.28 -10.85
CA ARG A 99 -33.98 -1.72 -10.88
C ARG A 99 -34.57 -2.15 -12.22
N ARG A 100 -35.31 -1.26 -12.88
CA ARG A 100 -35.97 -1.53 -14.16
C ARG A 100 -35.19 -0.97 -15.35
N ASP A 101 -34.14 -0.19 -15.09
CA ASP A 101 -33.23 0.28 -16.11
C ASP A 101 -32.52 -0.91 -16.78
N THR A 102 -32.71 -1.04 -18.08
CA THR A 102 -32.11 -2.07 -18.93
C THR A 102 -30.90 -1.56 -19.71
N SER A 103 -30.53 -0.28 -19.58
CA SER A 103 -29.37 0.31 -20.23
C SER A 103 -28.07 -0.18 -19.58
N THR A 104 -27.40 -1.11 -20.25
CA THR A 104 -26.05 -1.54 -19.85
C THR A 104 -25.05 -0.38 -19.97
N GLU A 105 -25.22 0.48 -20.97
CA GLU A 105 -24.34 1.63 -21.22
C GLU A 105 -24.38 2.63 -20.07
N ARG A 106 -25.58 3.00 -19.59
CA ARG A 106 -25.73 3.89 -18.43
C ARG A 106 -25.10 3.27 -17.18
N LYS A 107 -25.34 1.98 -16.93
CA LYS A 107 -24.75 1.27 -15.79
C LYS A 107 -23.23 1.25 -15.84
N THR A 108 -22.64 0.98 -17.01
CA THR A 108 -21.19 1.02 -17.19
C THR A 108 -20.63 2.42 -16.98
N LEU A 109 -21.30 3.45 -17.47
CA LEU A 109 -20.85 4.84 -17.29
C LEU A 109 -20.94 5.28 -15.82
N LEU A 110 -22.04 4.97 -15.13
CA LEU A 110 -22.19 5.24 -13.70
C LEU A 110 -21.14 4.52 -12.86
N GLU A 111 -20.74 3.31 -13.22
CA GLU A 111 -19.65 2.60 -12.53
C GLU A 111 -18.29 3.29 -12.74
N LYS A 112 -18.01 3.80 -13.96
CA LYS A 112 -16.81 4.60 -14.21
C LYS A 112 -16.80 5.89 -13.37
N ILE A 113 -17.94 6.57 -13.30
CA ILE A 113 -18.11 7.77 -12.47
C ILE A 113 -17.87 7.44 -11.00
N ARG A 114 -18.44 6.33 -10.49
CA ARG A 114 -18.23 5.87 -9.11
C ARG A 114 -16.75 5.71 -8.80
N VAL A 115 -16.00 5.00 -9.64
CA VAL A 115 -14.55 4.79 -9.46
C VAL A 115 -13.77 6.10 -9.53
N ALA A 116 -14.14 7.02 -10.43
CA ALA A 116 -13.50 8.32 -10.52
C ALA A 116 -13.73 9.17 -9.26
N LEU A 117 -14.97 9.19 -8.75
CA LEU A 117 -15.34 9.88 -7.51
C LEU A 117 -14.62 9.29 -6.29
N GLU A 118 -14.45 7.96 -6.20
CA GLU A 118 -13.69 7.33 -5.13
C GLU A 118 -12.22 7.76 -5.15
N ARG A 119 -11.59 7.78 -6.33
CA ARG A 119 -10.21 8.26 -6.49
C ARG A 119 -10.07 9.72 -6.09
N TYR A 120 -11.02 10.56 -6.50
CA TYR A 120 -11.05 11.96 -6.12
C TYR A 120 -11.21 12.16 -4.61
N ALA A 121 -12.18 11.49 -3.98
CA ALA A 121 -12.41 11.55 -2.54
C ALA A 121 -11.19 11.09 -1.72
N LEU A 122 -10.54 10.01 -2.14
CA LEU A 122 -9.30 9.53 -1.52
C LEU A 122 -8.17 10.58 -1.65
N SER A 123 -8.05 11.22 -2.81
CA SER A 123 -7.01 12.23 -3.02
C SER A 123 -7.17 13.48 -2.15
N LEU A 124 -8.40 13.83 -1.78
CA LEU A 124 -8.70 14.96 -0.88
C LEU A 124 -8.35 14.65 0.58
N THR A 125 -8.57 13.40 1.03
CA THR A 125 -8.30 12.98 2.42
C THR A 125 -6.80 12.91 2.75
N LEU A 126 -5.94 12.84 1.73
CA LEU A 126 -4.48 12.73 1.88
C LEU A 126 -3.76 14.09 2.01
N VAL A 127 -4.49 15.20 2.02
CA VAL A 127 -3.96 16.59 2.13
C VAL A 127 -3.97 17.09 3.56
#